data_AF-A0A922W0H8-F1
#
_entry.id   AF-A0A922W0H8-F1
#
_cell.length_a   1.000
_cell.length_b   1.000
_cell.length_c   1.000
_cell.angle_alpha   90.00
_cell.angle_beta   90.00
_cell.angle_gamma   90.00
#
_symmetry.space_group_name_H-M   'P 1'
#
loop_
_entity.id
_entity.type
_entity.pdbx_description
1 polymer ?
#
loop_
_entity_poly.entity_id
_entity_poly.type
_entity_poly.pdbx_seq_one_letter_code
_entity_poly.pdbx_strand_id
1 'polypeptide(L)'
;MPRPDLPDATALLASLLAQMTRFSCLGCPQLAAHIKSDLALFRNYPDEAMPPALKRLARRLEKEWTQLHDSLVDEPPGADPAPLSLHPASQSLH
;
A
#
# COMPACT_ATOMS: atom_id res chain seq x y z
N MET A 1 27.37 -22.36 -12.40
CA MET A 1 27.15 -20.92 -12.14
C MET A 1 26.52 -20.79 -10.77
N PRO A 2 27.14 -20.10 -9.79
CA PRO A 2 26.48 -19.85 -8.50
C PRO A 2 25.22 -19.02 -8.77
N ARG A 3 24.06 -19.47 -8.31
CA ARG A 3 22.84 -18.66 -8.35
C ARG A 3 23.10 -17.42 -7.50
N PRO A 4 22.76 -16.20 -7.96
CA PRO A 4 22.82 -15.04 -7.10
C PRO A 4 21.99 -15.34 -5.85
N ASP A 5 22.56 -15.08 -4.67
CA ASP A 5 21.88 -15.18 -3.37
C ASP A 5 20.60 -14.35 -3.44
N LEU A 6 19.49 -15.00 -3.77
CA LEU A 6 18.19 -14.38 -3.75
C LEU A 6 17.87 -14.06 -2.28
N PRO A 7 17.35 -12.85 -1.98
CA PRO A 7 16.91 -12.51 -0.64
C PRO A 7 15.90 -13.52 -0.08
N ASP A 8 15.69 -13.53 1.23
CA ASP A 8 14.65 -14.39 1.80
C ASP A 8 13.26 -13.87 1.39
N ALA A 9 12.48 -14.72 0.71
CA ALA A 9 11.16 -14.33 0.17
C ALA A 9 10.17 -13.95 1.29
N THR A 10 10.32 -14.53 2.48
CA THR A 10 9.44 -14.23 3.63
C THR A 10 9.79 -12.87 4.22
N ALA A 11 11.07 -12.57 4.39
CA ALA A 11 11.56 -11.29 4.87
C ALA A 11 11.19 -10.14 3.91
N LEU A 12 11.32 -10.36 2.60
CA LEU A 12 10.86 -9.41 1.60
C LEU A 12 9.36 -9.15 1.71
N LEU A 13 8.56 -10.19 1.94
CA LEU A 13 7.12 -10.03 2.04
C LEU A 13 6.73 -9.28 3.32
N ALA A 14 7.40 -9.55 4.43
CA ALA A 14 7.22 -8.81 5.67
C ALA A 14 7.59 -7.34 5.51
N SER A 15 8.71 -7.04 4.82
CA SER A 15 9.13 -5.68 4.49
C SER A 15 8.08 -4.97 3.63
N LEU A 16 7.60 -5.62 2.56
CA LEU A 16 6.56 -5.10 1.68
C LEU A 16 5.28 -4.75 2.46
N LEU A 17 4.82 -5.65 3.34
CA LEU A 17 3.64 -5.40 4.19
C LEU A 17 3.83 -4.19 5.10
N ALA A 18 5.01 -4.03 5.70
CA ALA A 18 5.33 -2.88 6.54
C ALA A 18 5.35 -1.57 5.73
N GLN A 19 5.91 -1.60 4.52
CA GLN A 19 5.92 -0.44 3.63
C GLN A 19 4.50 -0.06 3.18
N MET A 20 3.68 -1.03 2.75
CA MET A 20 2.28 -0.79 2.38
C MET A 20 1.47 -0.22 3.55
N THR A 21 1.70 -0.73 4.76
CA THR A 21 1.06 -0.19 5.97
C THR A 21 1.47 1.26 6.21
N ARG A 22 2.76 1.58 6.15
CA ARG A 22 3.25 2.97 6.29
C ARG A 22 2.72 3.89 5.20
N PHE A 23 2.66 3.42 3.96
CA PHE A 23 2.08 4.20 2.88
C PHE A 23 0.60 4.48 3.11
N SER A 24 -0.18 3.52 3.58
CA SER A 24 -1.60 3.74 3.88
C SER A 24 -1.84 4.84 4.92
N CYS A 25 -0.85 5.10 5.79
CA CYS A 25 -0.93 6.18 6.78
C CYS A 25 -0.41 7.53 6.28
N LEU A 26 0.55 7.54 5.34
CA LEU A 26 1.33 8.74 5.00
C LEU A 26 1.21 9.20 3.54
N GLY A 27 0.72 8.34 2.63
CA GLY A 27 0.60 8.64 1.21
C GLY A 27 1.91 8.99 0.50
N CYS A 28 3.08 8.67 1.08
CA CYS A 28 4.36 9.17 0.56
C CYS A 28 4.72 8.57 -0.83
N PRO A 29 5.00 9.39 -1.85
CA PRO A 29 5.28 8.92 -3.21
C PRO A 29 6.59 8.12 -3.31
N GLN A 30 7.56 8.41 -2.45
CA GLN A 30 8.81 7.65 -2.36
C GLN A 30 8.55 6.21 -1.89
N LEU A 31 7.68 6.03 -0.89
CA LEU A 31 7.27 4.70 -0.44
C LEU A 31 6.52 3.96 -1.56
N ALA A 32 5.68 4.65 -2.33
CA ALA A 32 5.00 4.05 -3.47
C ALA A 32 5.97 3.51 -4.53
N ALA A 33 7.05 4.24 -4.83
CA ALA A 33 8.08 3.78 -5.75
C ALA A 33 8.84 2.54 -5.24
N HIS A 34 9.13 2.49 -3.93
CA HIS A 34 9.75 1.32 -3.30
C HIS A 34 8.83 0.10 -3.35
N ILE A 35 7.55 0.25 -2.97
CA ILE A 35 6.56 -0.82 -2.99
C ILE A 35 6.38 -1.39 -4.40
N LYS A 36 6.33 -0.52 -5.42
CA LYS A 36 6.25 -0.94 -6.83
C LYS A 36 7.46 -1.76 -7.26
N SER A 37 8.65 -1.40 -6.78
CA SER A 37 9.89 -2.11 -7.07
C SER A 37 9.92 -3.49 -6.40
N ASP A 38 9.51 -3.57 -5.13
CA ASP A 38 9.42 -4.83 -4.37
C ASP A 38 8.38 -5.79 -4.99
N LEU A 39 7.23 -5.26 -5.43
CA LEU A 39 6.21 -6.05 -6.15
C LEU A 39 6.73 -6.57 -7.49
N ALA A 40 7.50 -5.77 -8.24
CA ALA A 40 8.12 -6.21 -9.49
C ALA A 40 9.16 -7.32 -9.28
N LEU A 41 9.87 -7.32 -8.15
CA LEU A 41 10.78 -8.40 -7.78
C LEU A 41 10.02 -9.72 -7.61
N PHE A 42 8.88 -9.71 -6.92
CA PHE A 42 8.08 -10.92 -6.70
C PHE A 42 7.52 -11.55 -7.99
N ARG A 43 7.27 -10.74 -9.04
CA ARG A 43 6.84 -11.26 -10.35
C ARG A 43 7.92 -12.09 -11.03
N ASN A 44 9.19 -11.77 -10.77
CA ASN A 44 10.34 -12.44 -11.37
C ASN A 44 10.99 -13.47 -10.43
N TYR A 45 10.37 -13.75 -9.27
CA TYR A 45 10.92 -14.69 -8.32
C TYR A 45 10.88 -16.13 -8.87
N PRO A 46 11.97 -16.91 -8.79
CA PRO A 46 11.97 -18.30 -9.24
C PRO A 46 10.97 -19.15 -8.44
N ASP A 47 10.23 -20.04 -9.11
CA ASP A 47 9.24 -20.95 -8.47
C ASP A 47 9.85 -21.85 -7.39
N GLU A 48 11.08 -22.28 -7.64
CA GLU A 48 11.89 -23.10 -6.74
C GLU A 48 12.37 -22.34 -5.49
N ALA A 49 12.39 -21.00 -5.51
CA ALA A 49 12.86 -20.17 -4.39
C ALA A 49 11.71 -19.54 -3.59
N MET A 50 10.46 -19.64 -4.05
CA MET A 50 9.30 -19.06 -3.36
C MET A 50 8.11 -20.02 -3.40
N PRO A 51 7.63 -20.48 -2.22
CA PRO A 51 6.48 -21.34 -2.13
C PRO A 51 5.24 -20.79 -2.87
N PRO A 52 4.41 -21.65 -3.50
CA PRO A 52 3.23 -21.22 -4.25
C PRO A 52 2.25 -20.37 -3.43
N ALA A 53 2.14 -20.64 -2.13
CA ALA A 53 1.31 -19.86 -1.22
C ALA A 53 1.78 -18.41 -1.11
N LEU A 54 3.08 -18.20 -0.95
CA LEU A 54 3.70 -16.88 -0.91
C LEU A 54 3.53 -16.16 -2.25
N LYS A 55 3.69 -16.85 -3.39
CA LYS A 55 3.46 -16.25 -4.72
C LYS A 55 2.02 -15.77 -4.93
N ARG A 56 1.04 -16.52 -4.43
CA ARG A 56 -0.37 -16.09 -4.46
C ARG A 56 -0.59 -14.88 -3.58
N LEU A 57 0.03 -14.85 -2.40
CA LEU A 57 -0.06 -13.72 -1.50
C LEU A 57 0.58 -12.45 -2.11
N ALA A 58 1.76 -12.55 -2.70
CA ALA A 58 2.41 -11.44 -3.40
C ALA A 58 1.54 -10.88 -4.55
N ARG A 59 0.95 -11.75 -5.37
CA ARG A 59 0.02 -11.33 -6.43
C ARG A 59 -1.24 -10.65 -5.89
N ARG A 60 -1.77 -11.13 -4.77
CA ARG A 60 -2.89 -10.46 -4.10
C ARG A 60 -2.48 -9.09 -3.60
N LEU A 61 -1.33 -8.98 -2.94
CA LEU A 61 -0.82 -7.69 -2.46
C LEU A 61 -0.57 -6.69 -3.58
N GLU A 62 -0.07 -7.12 -4.75
CA GLU A 62 0.07 -6.25 -5.93
C GLU A 62 -1.28 -5.62 -6.34
N LYS A 63 -2.34 -6.44 -6.34
CA LYS A 63 -3.70 -5.98 -6.68
C LYS A 63 -4.24 -4.99 -5.64
N GLU A 64 -4.17 -5.35 -4.35
CA GLU A 64 -4.65 -4.49 -3.26
C GLU A 64 -3.86 -3.17 -3.21
N TRP A 65 -2.55 -3.23 -3.42
CA TRP A 65 -1.69 -2.06 -3.52
C TRP A 65 -2.12 -1.12 -4.64
N THR A 66 -2.34 -1.65 -5.84
CA THR A 66 -2.74 -0.85 -7.01
C THR A 66 -4.05 -0.11 -6.72
N GLN A 67 -5.03 -0.80 -6.15
CA GLN A 67 -6.31 -0.20 -5.76
C GLN A 67 -6.16 0.90 -4.71
N LEU A 68 -5.35 0.66 -3.68
CA LEU A 68 -5.06 1.65 -2.63
C LEU A 68 -4.35 2.87 -3.21
N HIS A 69 -3.32 2.66 -4.03
CA HIS A 69 -2.54 3.71 -4.66
C HIS A 69 -3.42 4.57 -5.57
N ASP A 70 -4.26 3.95 -6.40
CA ASP A 70 -5.18 4.68 -7.28
C ASP A 70 -6.18 5.49 -6.46
N SER A 71 -6.74 4.94 -5.37
CA SER A 71 -7.68 5.66 -4.49
C SER A 71 -7.05 6.88 -3.80
N LEU A 72 -5.75 6.82 -3.47
CA LEU A 72 -5.04 7.91 -2.80
C LEU A 72 -4.50 8.96 -3.77
N VAL A 73 -4.24 8.59 -5.03
CA VAL A 73 -3.77 9.52 -6.07
C VAL A 73 -4.93 10.18 -6.81
N ASP A 74 -6.09 9.51 -6.89
CA ASP A 74 -7.30 10.03 -7.53
C ASP A 74 -8.11 10.98 -6.61
N GLU A 75 -7.63 11.32 -5.40
CA GLU A 75 -8.28 12.35 -4.59
C GLU A 75 -8.22 13.69 -5.35
N PRO A 76 -9.35 14.21 -5.86
CA PRO A 76 -9.34 15.49 -6.52
C PRO A 76 -8.95 16.55 -5.48
N PRO A 77 -8.06 17.51 -5.81
CA PRO A 77 -7.73 18.59 -4.90
C PRO A 77 -8.98 19.48 -4.72
N GLY A 78 -9.84 19.17 -3.75
CA GLY A 78 -11.08 19.93 -3.58
C GLY A 78 -12.22 19.28 -2.79
N ALA A 79 -12.04 18.14 -2.12
CA ALA A 79 -13.00 17.74 -1.09
C ALA A 79 -12.74 18.58 0.18
N ASP A 80 -13.24 19.81 0.15
CA ASP A 80 -13.39 20.70 1.30
C ASP A 80 -13.79 19.87 2.53
N PRO A 81 -13.04 19.90 3.64
CA PRO A 81 -13.53 19.34 4.88
C PRO A 81 -14.68 20.24 5.28
N ALA A 82 -15.90 19.88 4.83
CA ALA A 82 -17.12 20.59 5.16
C ALA A 82 -17.02 20.94 6.65
N PRO A 83 -16.87 22.22 7.01
CA PRO A 83 -16.72 22.57 8.40
C PRO A 83 -17.95 21.99 9.08
N LEU A 84 -17.72 21.16 10.10
CA LEU A 84 -18.77 20.72 11.00
C LEU A 84 -19.49 21.99 11.45
N SER A 85 -20.61 22.26 10.77
CA SER A 85 -21.54 23.32 11.09
C SER A 85 -22.20 22.87 12.39
N LEU A 86 -21.44 23.02 13.48
CA LEU A 86 -21.95 23.13 14.83
C LEU A 86 -22.78 24.40 14.82
N HIS A 87 -24.02 24.27 14.35
CA HIS A 87 -25.04 25.26 14.59
C HIS A 87 -25.06 25.51 16.10
N PRO A 88 -24.80 26.73 16.58
CA PRO A 88 -25.14 27.06 17.95
C PRO A 88 -26.67 27.02 18.01
N ALA A 89 -27.24 26.06 18.75
CA ALA A 89 -28.63 26.12 19.16
C ALA A 89 -28.76 27.26 20.20
N SER A 90 -28.66 28.49 19.72
CA SER A 90 -29.11 29.69 20.40
C SER A 90 -30.47 30.04 19.83
N GLN A 91 -31.54 29.49 20.42
CA GLN A 91 -32.80 30.21 20.48
C GLN A 91 -33.35 30.13 21.91
N SER A 92 -33.34 31.31 22.54
CA SER A 92 -33.90 31.68 23.82
C SER A 92 -35.43 31.75 23.80
N LEU A 93 -36.02 31.51 24.97
CA LEU A 93 -37.24 32.10 25.57
C LEU A 93 -38.56 32.18 24.75
N HIS A 94 -39.58 31.46 25.23
CA HIS A 94 -40.71 32.05 25.97
C HIS A 94 -41.50 30.98 26.74
#